data_AF-A0A8J5JWJ6-F1
#
_entry.id   AF-A0A8J5JWJ6-F1
#
_cell.length_a   1.000
_cell.length_b   1.000
_cell.length_c   1.000
_cell.angle_alpha   90.00
_cell.angle_beta   90.00
_cell.angle_gamma   90.00
#
_symmetry.space_group_name_H-M   'P 1'
#
loop_
_entity.id
_entity.type
_entity.pdbx_description
1 polymer ?
#
loop_
_entity_poly.entity_id
_entity_poly.type
_entity_poly.pdbx_seq_one_letter_code
_entity_poly.pdbx_strand_id
1 'polypeptide(L)'
;MYVYILLCSHLHLTCSPTWVYAGKLGHASGTVRVNYTLKVTATSRLSGSVHGGTLVVLKGAGFGTNCSLLKVDLGENVECQVMECHDTALTCRTHLLPVTHVVTNSGSQSGGVGLSWEPQVVRAREGDKVTWVWKKVTPNSQLLYNVFQVTSPAHWEYDGAGFHSGSPTSSGTLTVTFLHAGTNYYAGSPVSEELVLSGHVEVTKPDQLVYKVNLTLGGVEAEYDPSEESE
;
A
#
# COMPACT_ATOMS: atom_id res chain seq x y z
N MET A 1 -51.09 2.39 -26.51
CA MET A 1 -50.05 3.26 -25.95
C MET A 1 -49.91 2.90 -24.48
N TYR A 2 -48.82 2.22 -24.09
CA TYR A 2 -48.38 2.09 -22.71
C TYR A 2 -46.85 2.09 -22.70
N VAL A 3 -46.30 2.93 -21.84
CA VAL A 3 -44.88 3.17 -21.60
C VAL A 3 -44.41 2.17 -20.54
N TYR A 4 -43.23 1.57 -20.69
CA TYR A 4 -42.62 0.73 -19.65
C TYR A 4 -41.32 1.37 -19.13
N ILE A 5 -41.27 1.49 -17.81
CA ILE A 5 -40.14 1.97 -17.01
C ILE A 5 -39.20 0.80 -16.77
N LEU A 6 -37.92 0.98 -17.09
CA LEU A 6 -36.84 0.06 -16.74
C LEU A 6 -36.44 0.28 -15.27
N LEU A 7 -36.60 -0.74 -14.44
CA LEU A 7 -35.97 -0.80 -13.11
C LEU A 7 -34.74 -1.72 -13.23
N CYS A 8 -33.59 -1.13 -13.53
CA CYS A 8 -32.30 -1.77 -13.33
C CYS A 8 -31.89 -1.60 -11.87
N SER A 9 -31.69 -2.69 -11.13
CA SER A 9 -30.96 -2.62 -9.87
C SER A 9 -29.46 -2.48 -10.19
N HIS A 10 -28.82 -1.44 -9.65
CA HIS A 10 -27.40 -1.13 -9.85
C HIS A 10 -26.41 -2.18 -9.33
N LEU A 11 -26.87 -3.34 -8.85
CA LEU A 11 -26.07 -4.31 -8.10
C LEU A 11 -25.77 -5.61 -8.86
N HIS A 12 -26.40 -5.87 -10.01
CA HIS A 12 -26.10 -7.06 -10.82
C HIS A 12 -26.12 -6.73 -12.31
N LEU A 13 -25.08 -7.13 -13.04
CA LEU A 13 -24.93 -7.07 -14.50
C LEU A 13 -25.93 -7.99 -15.27
N THR A 14 -27.07 -8.31 -14.68
CA THR A 14 -28.10 -9.18 -15.26
C THR A 14 -29.49 -8.59 -15.04
N CYS A 15 -30.12 -8.12 -16.12
CA CYS A 15 -31.56 -7.80 -16.10
C CYS A 15 -32.37 -9.08 -16.23
N SER A 16 -33.16 -9.40 -15.20
CA SER A 16 -34.18 -10.44 -15.29
C SER A 16 -35.29 -9.99 -16.26
N PRO A 17 -35.85 -10.89 -17.08
CA PRO A 17 -36.91 -10.51 -18.03
C PRO A 17 -38.17 -10.05 -17.27
N THR A 18 -38.68 -8.85 -17.58
CA THR A 18 -39.97 -8.38 -17.10
C THR A 18 -41.09 -8.75 -18.09
N TRP A 19 -42.21 -9.22 -17.55
CA TRP A 19 -43.35 -9.73 -18.32
C TRP A 19 -44.19 -8.58 -18.88
N VAL A 20 -44.58 -8.65 -20.15
CA VAL A 20 -45.56 -7.74 -20.76
C VAL A 20 -46.81 -8.54 -21.12
N TYR A 21 -47.94 -8.20 -20.51
CA TYR A 21 -49.24 -8.76 -20.89
C TYR A 21 -49.86 -7.92 -22.02
N ALA A 22 -49.89 -8.48 -23.22
CA ALA A 22 -50.69 -7.97 -24.33
C ALA A 22 -51.73 -9.03 -24.71
N GLY A 23 -53.02 -8.69 -24.56
CA GLY A 23 -54.12 -9.61 -24.86
C GLY A 23 -54.09 -10.11 -26.31
N LYS A 24 -54.11 -11.45 -26.46
CA LYS A 24 -54.36 -12.26 -27.67
C LYS A 24 -53.24 -12.53 -28.68
N LEU A 25 -51.95 -12.28 -28.40
CA LEU A 25 -50.87 -12.68 -29.34
C LEU A 25 -49.62 -13.20 -28.61
N GLY A 26 -49.69 -14.42 -28.08
CA GLY A 26 -48.53 -15.26 -27.72
C GLY A 26 -47.61 -14.75 -26.60
N HIS A 27 -46.75 -15.66 -26.11
CA HIS A 27 -45.66 -15.33 -25.19
C HIS A 27 -44.41 -14.95 -25.99
N ALA A 28 -43.96 -13.70 -25.88
CA ALA A 28 -42.65 -13.30 -26.36
C ALA A 28 -41.69 -13.28 -25.16
N SER A 29 -40.78 -14.25 -25.09
CA SER A 29 -39.64 -14.21 -24.17
C SER A 29 -38.41 -13.79 -24.98
N GLY A 30 -37.87 -12.61 -24.68
CA GLY A 30 -36.65 -12.11 -25.28
C GLY A 30 -35.58 -11.97 -24.21
N THR A 31 -34.38 -12.47 -24.47
CA THR A 31 -33.21 -12.15 -23.66
C THR A 31 -32.58 -10.87 -24.22
N VAL A 32 -32.56 -9.79 -23.44
CA VAL A 32 -31.80 -8.60 -23.78
C VAL A 32 -30.36 -8.82 -23.32
N ARG A 33 -29.41 -8.74 -24.25
CA ARG A 33 -27.98 -8.70 -23.92
C ARG A 33 -27.54 -7.25 -23.90
N VAL A 34 -27.11 -6.77 -22.74
CA VAL A 34 -26.49 -5.45 -22.60
C VAL A 34 -24.99 -5.66 -22.62
N ASN A 35 -24.32 -5.12 -23.65
CA ASN A 35 -22.86 -5.14 -23.71
C ASN A 35 -22.35 -3.90 -22.95
N TYR A 36 -21.65 -4.14 -21.86
CA TYR A 36 -20.98 -3.10 -21.08
C TYR A 36 -19.47 -3.19 -21.34
N THR A 37 -18.85 -2.08 -21.71
CA THR A 37 -17.40 -2.02 -21.95
C THR A 37 -16.79 -1.08 -20.94
N LEU A 38 -15.99 -1.62 -20.02
CA LEU A 38 -15.15 -0.84 -19.11
C LEU A 38 -13.74 -0.78 -19.70
N LYS A 39 -13.29 0.40 -20.09
CA LYS A 39 -12.00 0.57 -20.78
C LYS A 39 -11.22 1.74 -20.20
N VAL A 40 -9.92 1.58 -20.01
CA VAL A 40 -8.98 2.65 -19.68
C VAL A 40 -8.08 2.90 -20.89
N THR A 41 -8.07 4.15 -21.37
CA THR A 41 -7.32 4.55 -22.58
C THR A 41 -6.11 5.41 -22.29
N ALA A 42 -6.15 6.20 -21.21
CA ALA A 42 -5.03 7.04 -20.80
C ALA A 42 -5.04 7.29 -19.30
N THR A 43 -3.84 7.48 -18.74
CA THR A 43 -3.62 7.84 -17.34
C THR A 43 -2.76 9.09 -17.29
N SER A 44 -3.15 10.09 -16.49
CA SER A 44 -2.31 11.28 -16.31
C SER A 44 -0.97 10.90 -15.68
N ARG A 45 0.15 11.51 -16.12
CA ARG A 45 1.47 11.29 -15.51
C ARG A 45 1.38 11.44 -13.98
N LEU A 46 1.89 10.45 -13.27
CA LEU A 46 1.81 10.35 -11.82
C LEU A 46 2.93 11.17 -11.18
N SER A 47 2.86 12.50 -11.29
CA SER A 47 3.82 13.39 -10.63
C SER A 47 3.31 13.75 -9.23
N GLY A 48 3.66 12.92 -8.24
CA GLY A 48 3.07 13.03 -6.91
C GLY A 48 3.93 13.61 -5.80
N SER A 49 3.29 14.26 -4.83
CA SER A 49 3.92 14.77 -3.61
C SER A 49 4.15 13.65 -2.58
N VAL A 50 5.21 13.82 -1.81
CA VAL A 50 5.83 12.88 -0.85
C VAL A 50 4.88 12.34 0.23
N HIS A 51 3.78 13.03 0.51
CA HIS A 51 2.81 12.66 1.55
C HIS A 51 1.49 12.10 0.99
N GLY A 52 1.43 11.81 -0.31
CA GLY A 52 0.16 11.66 -1.02
C GLY A 52 -0.50 13.02 -1.28
N GLY A 53 -1.69 13.00 -1.89
CA GLY A 53 -2.43 14.19 -2.31
C GLY A 53 -2.36 14.46 -3.81
N THR A 54 -1.73 13.59 -4.59
CA THR A 54 -1.65 13.74 -6.05
C THR A 54 -2.98 13.37 -6.68
N LEU A 55 -3.47 14.25 -7.54
CA LEU A 55 -4.64 13.97 -8.36
C LEU A 55 -4.23 13.12 -9.56
N VAL A 56 -4.94 12.01 -9.74
CA VAL A 56 -4.80 11.08 -10.85
C VAL A 56 -6.08 11.16 -11.66
N VAL A 57 -5.93 11.38 -12.97
CA VAL A 57 -7.03 11.38 -13.92
C VAL A 57 -6.88 10.16 -14.81
N LEU A 58 -7.86 9.26 -14.76
CA LEU A 58 -7.98 8.14 -15.70
C LEU A 58 -9.03 8.51 -16.74
N LYS A 59 -8.70 8.31 -18.02
CA LYS A 59 -9.61 8.50 -19.16
C LYS A 59 -9.96 7.14 -19.76
N GLY A 60 -11.17 7.03 -20.29
CA GLY A 60 -11.67 5.77 -20.81
C GLY A 60 -13.13 5.81 -21.20
N ALA A 61 -13.81 4.69 -21.02
CA ALA A 61 -15.23 4.54 -21.27
C ALA A 61 -15.84 3.53 -20.28
N GLY A 62 -17.11 3.73 -19.94
CA GLY A 62 -17.84 2.84 -19.03
C GLY A 62 -17.36 2.93 -17.59
N PHE A 63 -17.00 4.11 -17.08
CA PHE A 63 -16.81 4.27 -15.63
C PHE A 63 -18.15 4.50 -14.89
N GLY A 64 -19.21 4.85 -15.62
CA GLY A 64 -20.52 5.16 -15.07
C GLY A 64 -20.54 6.45 -14.24
N THR A 65 -21.63 6.63 -13.48
CA THR A 65 -21.85 7.81 -12.61
C THR A 65 -21.88 7.48 -11.13
N ASN A 66 -21.86 6.18 -10.78
CA ASN A 66 -21.87 5.73 -9.39
C ASN A 66 -20.46 5.33 -8.96
N CYS A 67 -19.71 6.30 -8.45
CA CYS A 67 -18.29 6.13 -8.12
C CYS A 67 -18.04 5.13 -6.98
N SER A 68 -19.04 4.85 -6.15
CA SER A 68 -18.94 3.87 -5.06
C SER A 68 -18.71 2.44 -5.56
N LEU A 69 -18.96 2.17 -6.84
CA LEU A 69 -18.71 0.88 -7.48
C LEU A 69 -17.30 0.77 -8.07
N LEU A 70 -16.58 1.88 -8.19
CA LEU A 70 -15.23 1.94 -8.74
C LEU A 70 -14.21 1.66 -7.63
N LYS A 71 -13.25 0.79 -7.93
CA LYS A 71 -12.05 0.61 -7.12
C LYS A 71 -10.83 0.78 -8.00
N VAL A 72 -9.94 1.67 -7.56
CA VAL A 72 -8.66 1.95 -8.21
C VAL A 72 -7.56 1.42 -7.31
N ASP A 73 -6.82 0.44 -7.81
CA ASP A 73 -5.61 -0.08 -7.21
C ASP A 73 -4.41 0.49 -7.98
N LEU A 74 -3.49 1.11 -7.25
CA LEU A 74 -2.27 1.73 -7.79
C LEU A 74 -1.01 0.94 -7.41
N GLY A 75 -1.17 -0.26 -6.85
CA GLY A 75 -0.10 -1.09 -6.34
C GLY A 75 -0.01 -1.06 -4.81
N GLU A 76 1.07 -1.64 -4.29
CA GLU A 76 1.20 -1.89 -2.86
C GLU A 76 1.22 -0.60 -2.03
N ASN A 77 0.39 -0.58 -0.98
CA ASN A 77 0.32 0.49 0.00
C ASN A 77 0.01 1.88 -0.59
N VAL A 78 -0.72 1.93 -1.72
CA VAL A 78 -1.20 3.16 -2.33
C VAL A 78 -2.70 3.08 -2.51
N GLU A 79 -3.42 3.91 -1.78
CA GLU A 79 -4.88 4.05 -1.92
C GLU A 79 -5.19 5.18 -2.91
N CYS A 80 -6.15 4.99 -3.82
CA CYS A 80 -6.72 6.10 -4.58
C CYS A 80 -8.18 6.35 -4.18
N GLN A 81 -8.39 7.47 -3.48
CA GLN A 81 -9.72 7.93 -3.11
C GLN A 81 -10.40 8.53 -4.34
N VAL A 82 -11.40 7.87 -4.91
CA VAL A 82 -12.18 8.42 -6.03
C VAL A 82 -12.94 9.66 -5.56
N MET A 83 -12.66 10.79 -6.19
CA MET A 83 -13.28 12.08 -5.89
C MET A 83 -14.48 12.32 -6.79
N GLU A 84 -14.29 12.08 -8.10
CA GLU A 84 -15.29 12.31 -9.13
C GLU A 84 -15.17 11.23 -10.21
N CYS A 85 -16.30 10.83 -10.77
CA CYS A 85 -16.34 9.92 -11.91
C CYS A 85 -17.48 10.29 -12.86
N HIS A 86 -17.18 10.16 -14.14
CA HIS A 86 -18.08 10.27 -15.27
C HIS A 86 -17.79 9.12 -16.22
N ASP A 87 -18.69 8.86 -17.15
CA ASP A 87 -18.58 7.70 -18.05
C ASP A 87 -17.22 7.58 -18.76
N THR A 88 -16.57 8.72 -19.06
CA THR A 88 -15.30 8.77 -19.79
C THR A 88 -14.08 9.21 -18.97
N ALA A 89 -14.27 9.64 -17.73
CA ALA A 89 -13.18 10.18 -16.91
C ALA A 89 -13.42 9.93 -15.43
N LEU A 90 -12.38 9.55 -14.70
CA LEU A 90 -12.40 9.50 -13.24
C LEU A 90 -11.20 10.21 -12.65
N THR A 91 -11.43 10.92 -11.56
CA THR A 91 -10.41 11.65 -10.81
C THR A 91 -10.32 11.03 -9.43
N CYS A 92 -9.12 10.61 -9.03
CA CYS A 92 -8.86 10.08 -7.70
C CYS A 92 -7.64 10.73 -7.06
N ARG A 93 -7.64 10.82 -5.73
CA ARG A 93 -6.54 11.37 -4.94
C ARG A 93 -5.77 10.23 -4.27
N THR A 94 -4.46 10.20 -4.52
CA THR A 94 -3.57 9.18 -3.97
C THR A 94 -3.23 9.42 -2.51
N HIS A 95 -3.16 8.36 -1.72
CA HIS A 95 -2.61 8.36 -0.36
C HIS A 95 -1.62 7.21 -0.23
N LEU A 96 -0.38 7.54 0.15
CA LEU A 96 0.62 6.53 0.51
C LEU A 96 0.34 6.06 1.93
N LEU A 97 0.10 4.76 2.08
CA LEU A 97 -0.11 4.15 3.38
C LEU A 97 1.25 3.79 3.99
N PRO A 98 1.53 4.22 5.23
CA PRO A 98 2.73 3.83 5.95
C PRO A 98 2.85 2.32 6.07
N VAL A 99 4.03 1.79 5.74
CA VAL A 99 4.39 0.40 5.99
C VAL A 99 5.11 0.30 7.34
N THR A 100 4.87 -0.79 8.08
CA THR A 100 5.66 -1.10 9.27
C THR A 100 6.62 -2.24 8.95
N HIS A 101 7.91 -1.92 8.93
CA HIS A 101 9.00 -2.88 8.80
C HIS A 101 9.34 -3.46 10.16
N VAL A 102 9.59 -4.77 10.24
CA VAL A 102 9.92 -5.44 11.49
C VAL A 102 11.36 -5.91 11.46
N VAL A 103 12.11 -5.54 12.49
CA VAL A 103 13.49 -5.97 12.72
C VAL A 103 13.53 -6.81 13.98
N THR A 104 14.13 -7.99 13.91
CA THR A 104 14.22 -8.90 15.07
C THR A 104 15.66 -9.25 15.39
N ASN A 105 15.96 -9.58 16.64
CA ASN A 105 17.30 -10.06 17.00
C ASN A 105 17.54 -11.53 16.59
N SER A 106 16.77 -12.08 15.64
CA SER A 106 16.82 -13.50 15.27
C SER A 106 17.88 -13.84 14.22
N GLY A 107 18.64 -12.84 13.74
CA GLY A 107 19.73 -13.04 12.80
C GLY A 107 20.86 -13.89 13.39
N SER A 108 21.63 -14.51 12.49
CA SER A 108 22.74 -15.41 12.84
C SER A 108 24.05 -14.85 12.32
N GLN A 109 25.10 -14.90 13.15
CA GLN A 109 26.49 -14.59 12.78
C GLN A 109 27.42 -15.70 13.27
N SER A 110 28.72 -15.62 12.95
CA SER A 110 29.75 -16.57 13.41
C SER A 110 29.88 -16.53 14.95
N GLY A 111 28.98 -17.26 15.62
CA GLY A 111 28.77 -17.18 17.07
C GLY A 111 27.38 -17.69 17.52
N GLY A 112 26.41 -17.75 16.60
CA GLY A 112 25.09 -18.33 16.85
C GLY A 112 23.91 -17.45 16.41
N VAL A 113 22.70 -18.01 16.55
CA VAL A 113 21.42 -17.30 16.32
C VAL A 113 21.11 -16.40 17.52
N GLY A 114 20.56 -15.22 17.29
CA GLY A 114 20.26 -14.27 18.37
C GLY A 114 21.24 -13.10 18.45
N LEU A 115 22.22 -13.07 17.55
CA LEU A 115 23.41 -12.23 17.64
C LEU A 115 23.48 -11.19 16.51
N SER A 116 22.40 -11.03 15.75
CA SER A 116 22.27 -9.99 14.72
C SER A 116 20.83 -9.52 14.60
N TRP A 117 20.68 -8.25 14.25
CA TRP A 117 19.41 -7.73 13.76
C TRP A 117 19.11 -8.34 12.38
N GLU A 118 17.85 -8.70 12.16
CA GLU A 118 17.34 -9.27 10.92
C GLU A 118 16.04 -8.55 10.54
N PRO A 119 15.99 -7.85 9.39
CA PRO A 119 17.14 -7.56 8.52
C PRO A 119 18.10 -6.53 9.16
N GLN A 120 19.39 -6.57 8.81
CA GLN A 120 20.35 -5.52 9.23
C GLN A 120 20.14 -4.19 8.50
N VAL A 121 19.64 -4.25 7.26
CA VAL A 121 19.35 -3.08 6.44
C VAL A 121 17.86 -3.04 6.14
N VAL A 122 17.18 -2.03 6.65
CA VAL A 122 15.76 -1.78 6.35
C VAL A 122 15.67 -0.72 5.28
N ARG A 123 14.92 -1.00 4.21
CA ARG A 123 14.57 0.00 3.18
C ARG A 123 13.16 0.47 3.43
N ALA A 124 13.04 1.74 3.78
CA ALA A 124 11.79 2.38 4.17
C ALA A 124 11.56 3.64 3.31
N ARG A 125 10.30 4.08 3.25
CA ARG A 125 9.93 5.37 2.67
C ARG A 125 9.69 6.39 3.77
N GLU A 126 9.74 7.67 3.44
CA GLU A 126 9.23 8.71 4.34
C GLU A 126 7.78 8.38 4.77
N GLY A 127 7.49 8.46 6.06
CA GLY A 127 6.22 8.08 6.69
C GLY A 127 6.16 6.64 7.19
N ASP A 128 7.01 5.73 6.72
CA ASP A 128 7.05 4.35 7.19
C ASP A 128 7.53 4.26 8.64
N LYS A 129 7.24 3.12 9.27
CA LYS A 129 7.66 2.78 10.63
C LYS A 129 8.65 1.63 10.59
N VAL A 130 9.61 1.63 11.51
CA VAL A 130 10.42 0.46 11.83
C VAL A 130 10.14 0.06 13.26
N THR A 131 9.84 -1.22 13.45
CA THR A 131 9.60 -1.83 14.76
C THR A 131 10.69 -2.85 15.03
N TRP A 132 11.55 -2.57 16.00
CA TRP A 132 12.49 -3.53 16.55
C TRP A 132 11.78 -4.35 17.60
N VAL A 133 11.87 -5.67 17.50
CA VAL A 133 11.35 -6.63 18.47
C VAL A 133 12.47 -7.54 18.89
N TRP A 134 12.79 -7.59 20.19
CA TRP A 134 13.80 -8.50 20.70
C TRP A 134 13.24 -9.42 21.77
N LYS A 135 13.87 -10.59 21.85
CA LYS A 135 13.63 -11.58 22.90
C LYS A 135 14.87 -12.45 23.08
N LYS A 136 14.99 -13.06 24.26
CA LYS A 136 15.94 -14.16 24.47
C LYS A 136 15.66 -15.29 23.47
N VAL A 137 16.63 -15.57 22.60
CA VAL A 137 16.55 -16.69 21.65
C VAL A 137 16.75 -18.02 22.37
N THR A 138 17.64 -18.06 23.36
CA THR A 138 17.82 -19.22 24.26
C THR A 138 17.27 -18.88 25.66
N PRO A 139 16.40 -19.70 26.28
CA PRO A 139 15.76 -19.38 27.55
C PRO A 139 16.72 -19.03 28.71
N ASN A 140 17.87 -19.71 28.76
CA ASN A 140 18.88 -19.53 29.81
C ASN A 140 19.91 -18.44 29.50
N SER A 141 19.80 -17.81 28.33
CA SER A 141 20.70 -16.72 27.95
C SER A 141 20.53 -15.54 28.90
N GLN A 142 21.65 -14.94 29.29
CA GLN A 142 21.69 -13.69 30.05
C GLN A 142 21.80 -12.46 29.15
N LEU A 143 21.76 -12.64 27.83
CA LEU A 143 21.83 -11.54 26.88
C LEU A 143 20.61 -10.61 27.05
N LEU A 144 20.90 -9.32 27.07
CA LEU A 144 19.95 -8.23 27.12
C LEU A 144 20.17 -7.34 25.90
N TYR A 145 19.09 -6.74 25.41
CA TYR A 145 19.12 -5.96 24.18
C TYR A 145 18.43 -4.63 24.42
N ASN A 146 18.93 -3.61 23.75
CA ASN A 146 18.28 -2.33 23.53
C ASN A 146 18.64 -1.84 22.13
N VAL A 147 17.96 -0.80 21.68
CA VAL A 147 18.17 -0.16 20.39
C VAL A 147 18.24 1.33 20.59
N PHE A 148 19.27 1.95 20.02
CA PHE A 148 19.40 3.40 19.99
C PHE A 148 20.09 3.88 18.72
N GLN A 149 19.79 5.11 18.35
CA GLN A 149 20.36 5.77 17.20
C GLN A 149 21.83 6.10 17.45
N VAL A 150 22.65 6.00 16.40
CA VAL A 150 24.05 6.39 16.40
C VAL A 150 24.36 7.21 15.16
N THR A 151 25.41 8.03 15.23
CA THR A 151 25.80 8.95 14.14
C THR A 151 26.53 8.25 13.00
N SER A 152 27.17 7.11 13.28
CA SER A 152 27.91 6.32 12.29
C SER A 152 27.89 4.84 12.65
N PRO A 153 28.11 3.92 11.69
CA PRO A 153 28.15 2.50 11.95
C PRO A 153 29.35 2.05 12.80
N ALA A 154 30.34 2.94 13.02
CA ALA A 154 31.51 2.66 13.84
C ALA A 154 31.29 2.98 15.34
N HIS A 155 30.18 3.63 15.69
CA HIS A 155 29.84 3.99 17.06
C HIS A 155 28.75 3.09 17.61
N TRP A 156 28.87 2.75 18.89
CA TRP A 156 27.89 1.98 19.66
C TRP A 156 27.54 2.66 20.98
N GLU A 157 27.85 3.96 21.10
CA GLU A 157 27.46 4.80 22.23
C GLU A 157 26.35 5.76 21.79
N TYR A 158 25.35 5.93 22.65
CA TYR A 158 24.28 6.89 22.42
C TYR A 158 24.77 8.30 22.71
N ASP A 159 24.62 9.20 21.75
CA ASP A 159 25.08 10.59 21.84
C ASP A 159 24.06 11.55 22.48
N GLY A 160 22.89 11.03 22.86
CA GLY A 160 21.79 11.82 23.41
C GLY A 160 20.74 12.26 22.39
N ALA A 161 20.92 11.96 21.09
CA ALA A 161 20.04 12.39 20.01
C ALA A 161 19.35 11.21 19.30
N GLY A 162 18.13 11.45 18.82
CA GLY A 162 17.36 10.46 18.06
C GLY A 162 16.56 9.51 18.96
N PHE A 163 16.39 8.27 18.51
CA PHE A 163 15.61 7.27 19.24
C PHE A 163 16.47 6.43 20.19
N HIS A 164 15.86 5.99 21.30
CA HIS A 164 16.51 5.15 22.30
C HIS A 164 15.45 4.32 23.04
N SER A 165 15.65 3.00 23.18
CA SER A 165 14.68 2.11 23.83
C SER A 165 14.82 2.00 25.35
N GLY A 166 15.83 2.62 25.93
CA GLY A 166 16.15 2.58 27.37
C GLY A 166 17.23 1.56 27.71
N SER A 167 17.29 1.18 28.99
CA SER A 167 18.24 0.18 29.48
C SER A 167 18.02 -1.19 28.80
N PRO A 168 19.06 -2.00 28.62
CA PRO A 168 18.94 -3.34 28.04
C PRO A 168 17.94 -4.24 28.77
N THR A 169 17.07 -4.93 28.02
CA THR A 169 16.08 -5.87 28.57
C THR A 169 16.14 -7.22 27.87
N SER A 170 15.57 -8.25 28.52
CA SER A 170 15.49 -9.61 27.96
C SER A 170 14.51 -9.74 26.79
N SER A 171 13.57 -8.80 26.70
CA SER A 171 12.56 -8.72 25.65
C SER A 171 11.96 -7.33 25.62
N GLY A 172 11.53 -6.89 24.45
CA GLY A 172 10.91 -5.59 24.30
C GLY A 172 10.69 -5.22 22.85
N THR A 173 10.14 -4.02 22.68
CA THR A 173 9.83 -3.45 21.38
C THR A 173 10.14 -1.96 21.38
N LEU A 174 10.64 -1.46 20.26
CA LEU A 174 10.74 -0.03 19.95
C LEU A 174 10.13 0.19 18.56
N THR A 175 9.28 1.21 18.42
CA THR A 175 8.73 1.61 17.12
C THR A 175 9.05 3.07 16.85
N VAL A 176 9.61 3.36 15.68
CA VAL A 176 9.97 4.71 15.24
C VAL A 176 9.37 4.96 13.87
N THR A 177 8.78 6.14 13.69
CA THR A 177 8.31 6.63 12.38
C THR A 177 9.42 7.47 11.75
N PHE A 178 9.78 7.18 10.51
CA PHE A 178 10.82 7.90 9.78
C PHE A 178 10.20 8.92 8.84
N LEU A 179 10.33 10.21 9.15
CA LEU A 179 9.64 11.29 8.41
C LEU A 179 10.49 11.93 7.31
N HIS A 180 11.79 11.66 7.28
CA HIS A 180 12.73 12.34 6.40
C HIS A 180 13.69 11.34 5.78
N ALA A 181 13.94 11.51 4.48
CA ALA A 181 14.88 10.70 3.73
C ALA A 181 16.31 10.88 4.24
N GLY A 182 17.07 9.80 4.18
CA GLY A 182 18.42 9.70 4.71
C GLY A 182 18.70 8.34 5.30
N THR A 183 19.93 8.15 5.78
CA THR A 183 20.36 6.92 6.42
C THR A 183 20.42 7.12 7.93
N ASN A 184 19.71 6.28 8.67
CA ASN A 184 19.69 6.30 10.14
C ASN A 184 20.36 5.03 10.67
N TYR A 185 21.55 5.18 11.24
CA TYR A 185 22.28 4.08 11.86
C TYR A 185 21.77 3.81 13.28
N TYR A 186 21.77 2.55 13.68
CA TYR A 186 21.41 2.16 15.04
C TYR A 186 22.30 1.03 15.55
N ALA A 187 22.46 1.02 16.86
CA ALA A 187 23.18 0.00 17.59
C ALA A 187 22.43 -0.35 18.88
N GLY A 188 22.91 -1.37 19.57
CA GLY A 188 22.55 -1.66 20.95
C GLY A 188 23.78 -1.62 21.85
N SER A 189 23.55 -1.84 23.15
CA SER A 189 24.65 -2.06 24.09
C SER A 189 25.43 -3.33 23.70
N PRO A 190 26.74 -3.39 23.96
CA PRO A 190 27.51 -4.60 23.74
C PRO A 190 26.89 -5.80 24.47
N VAL A 191 26.63 -6.88 23.73
CA VAL A 191 26.10 -8.14 24.28
C VAL A 191 27.23 -9.08 24.72
N SER A 192 28.45 -8.85 24.23
CA SER A 192 29.72 -9.37 24.73
C SER A 192 30.85 -8.36 24.41
N GLU A 193 32.09 -8.62 24.83
CA GLU A 193 33.23 -7.70 24.62
C GLU A 193 33.51 -7.37 23.15
N GLU A 194 33.14 -8.26 22.21
CA GLU A 194 33.40 -8.10 20.78
C GLU A 194 32.12 -8.02 19.93
N LEU A 195 30.93 -8.04 20.55
CA LEU A 195 29.68 -8.15 19.83
C LEU A 195 28.70 -7.02 20.18
N VAL A 196 28.40 -6.22 19.17
CA VAL A 196 27.33 -5.21 19.17
C VAL A 196 26.39 -5.54 18.03
N LEU A 197 25.09 -5.60 18.34
CA LEU A 197 24.07 -5.72 17.29
C LEU A 197 23.78 -4.33 16.74
N SER A 198 24.04 -4.16 15.44
CA SER A 198 23.84 -2.90 14.72
C SER A 198 23.22 -3.11 13.35
N GLY A 199 22.72 -2.03 12.77
CA GLY A 199 22.13 -1.98 11.45
C GLY A 199 21.81 -0.55 11.05
N HIS A 200 21.11 -0.38 9.93
CA HIS A 200 20.66 0.94 9.49
C HIS A 200 19.33 0.90 8.74
N VAL A 201 18.66 2.05 8.74
CA VAL A 201 17.43 2.29 7.99
C VAL A 201 17.76 3.26 6.86
N GLU A 202 17.59 2.82 5.62
CA GLU A 202 17.66 3.64 4.41
C GLU A 202 16.26 4.17 4.14
N VAL A 203 16.06 5.46 4.39
CA VAL A 203 14.79 6.13 4.13
C VAL A 203 14.91 6.85 2.80
N THR A 204 14.13 6.42 1.81
CA THR A 204 14.06 7.10 0.52
C THR A 204 12.85 8.02 0.49
N LYS A 205 12.95 9.09 -0.29
CA LYS A 205 11.74 9.76 -0.75
C LYS A 205 10.97 8.77 -1.63
N PRO A 206 9.64 8.71 -1.55
CA PRO A 206 8.86 8.03 -2.57
C PRO A 206 9.21 8.66 -3.92
N ASP A 207 9.69 7.87 -4.87
CA ASP A 207 9.83 8.34 -6.25
C ASP A 207 8.46 8.76 -6.79
N GLN A 208 8.46 9.56 -7.87
CA GLN A 208 7.27 9.73 -8.70
C GLN A 208 6.93 8.37 -9.32
N LEU A 209 6.19 7.56 -8.57
CA LEU A 209 5.84 6.21 -8.93
C LEU A 209 4.93 6.22 -10.16
N VAL A 210 5.37 5.57 -11.22
CA VAL A 210 4.47 5.13 -12.29
C VAL A 210 3.70 3.92 -11.74
N TYR A 211 2.58 4.20 -11.09
CA TYR A 211 1.65 3.19 -10.61
C TYR A 211 1.08 2.39 -11.77
N LYS A 212 1.11 1.06 -11.64
CA LYS A 212 0.30 0.18 -12.47
C LYS A 212 -1.16 0.37 -12.02
N VAL A 213 -1.97 0.97 -12.88
CA VAL A 213 -3.38 1.20 -12.58
C VAL A 213 -4.16 -0.08 -12.82
N ASN A 214 -4.86 -0.57 -11.79
CA ASN A 214 -5.91 -1.55 -11.93
C ASN A 214 -7.27 -0.94 -11.54
N LEU A 215 -8.18 -0.84 -12.50
CA LEU A 215 -9.54 -0.33 -12.33
C LEU A 215 -10.55 -1.48 -12.39
N THR A 216 -11.39 -1.57 -11.35
CA THR A 216 -12.55 -2.48 -11.35
C THR A 216 -13.85 -1.72 -11.11
N LEU A 217 -14.93 -2.17 -11.76
CA LEU A 217 -16.29 -1.69 -11.53
C LEU A 217 -17.17 -2.87 -11.12
N GLY A 218 -17.71 -2.86 -9.89
CA GLY A 218 -18.56 -3.96 -9.42
C GLY A 218 -17.89 -5.34 -9.45
N GLY A 219 -16.55 -5.37 -9.36
CA GLY A 219 -15.74 -6.59 -9.42
C GLY A 219 -15.28 -7.02 -10.82
N VAL A 220 -15.64 -6.29 -11.89
CA VAL A 220 -15.16 -6.55 -13.25
C VAL A 220 -13.97 -5.63 -13.56
N GLU A 221 -12.86 -6.20 -14.02
CA GLU A 221 -11.65 -5.47 -14.40
C GLU A 221 -11.80 -4.78 -15.76
N ALA A 222 -11.18 -3.61 -15.90
CA ALA A 222 -11.16 -2.84 -17.13
C ALA A 222 -10.26 -3.47 -18.20
N GLU A 223 -10.61 -3.27 -19.47
CA GLU A 223 -9.68 -3.48 -20.59
C GLU A 223 -8.72 -2.28 -20.70
N TYR A 224 -7.43 -2.54 -20.92
CA TYR A 224 -6.40 -1.51 -21.05
C TYR A 224 -5.93 -1.44 -22.51
N ASP A 225 -6.14 -0.30 -23.14
CA ASP A 225 -5.68 -0.01 -24.50
C ASP A 225 -4.98 1.35 -24.50
N PRO A 226 -3.69 1.38 -24.14
CA PRO A 226 -2.90 2.60 -24.11
C PRO A 226 -2.49 2.99 -25.55
N SER A 227 -3.45 3.33 -26.40
CA SER A 227 -3.19 3.85 -27.74
C SER A 227 -3.07 5.38 -27.81
N GLU A 228 -3.25 6.09 -26.68
CA GLU A 228 -3.02 7.54 -26.59
C GLU A 228 -2.28 7.91 -25.28
N GLU A 229 -0.98 7.62 -25.21
CA GLU A 229 -0.07 8.40 -24.35
C GLU A 229 0.00 9.82 -24.90
N SER A 230 -0.91 10.70 -24.47
CA SER A 230 -0.82 12.13 -24.80
C SER A 230 0.24 12.80 -23.93
N GLU A 231 1.32 13.23 -24.60
CA GLU A 231 2.41 14.15 -24.23
C GLU A 231 2.21 15.04 -22.98
#